data_AF-A0A926NB77-F1
#
_entry.id   AF-A0A926NB77-F1
#
_cell.length_a   1.000
_cell.length_b   1.000
_cell.length_c   1.000
_cell.angle_alpha   90.00
_cell.angle_beta   90.00
_cell.angle_gamma   90.00
#
_symmetry.space_group_name_H-M   'P 1'
#
loop_
_entity.id
_entity.type
_entity.pdbx_description
1 polymer ?
#
loop_
_entity_poly.entity_id
_entity_poly.type
_entity_poly.pdbx_seq_one_letter_code
_entity_poly.pdbx_strand_id
1 'polypeptide(L)' 'MKHQLNWLDNEEIRFRADDEDIEAYTFEYINALTKQEIMDFIQNCNEDDLKSMIGLFLAEKIRVDITMEE' A
#
# COMPACT_ATOMS: atom_id res chain seq x y z
N MET A 1 -24.60 39.77 -7.76
CA MET A 1 -23.48 39.16 -8.49
C MET A 1 -23.15 37.85 -7.79
N LYS A 2 -23.53 36.72 -8.39
CA LYS A 2 -23.23 35.37 -7.91
C LYS A 2 -22.20 34.79 -8.86
N HIS A 3 -20.97 34.58 -8.41
CA HIS A 3 -20.01 33.75 -9.14
C HIS A 3 -20.43 32.30 -8.93
N GLN A 4 -21.22 31.77 -9.85
CA GLN A 4 -21.43 30.33 -9.96
C GLN A 4 -20.19 29.74 -10.62
N LEU A 5 -19.45 28.97 -9.83
CA LEU A 5 -18.35 28.12 -10.28
C LEU A 5 -18.96 26.94 -11.06
N ASN A 6 -19.16 27.14 -12.37
CA ASN A 6 -19.53 26.09 -13.32
C ASN A 6 -18.31 25.22 -13.64
N TRP A 7 -17.93 24.31 -12.73
CA TRP A 7 -16.92 23.28 -13.02
C TRP A 7 -17.45 21.85 -12.89
N LEU A 8 -18.76 21.68 -12.62
CA LEU A 8 -19.36 20.36 -12.38
C LEU A 8 -20.08 19.73 -13.59
N ASP A 9 -20.14 20.42 -14.75
CA ASP A 9 -20.77 19.89 -15.98
C ASP A 9 -19.76 19.35 -16.99
N ASN A 10 -18.67 18.73 -16.54
CA ASN A 10 -17.79 17.95 -17.41
C ASN A 10 -17.65 16.53 -16.85
N GLU A 11 -18.59 15.67 -17.23
CA GLU A 11 -18.61 14.22 -16.98
C GLU A 11 -17.41 13.45 -17.60
N GLU A 12 -16.39 14.10 -18.16
CA GLU A 12 -15.26 13.42 -18.84
C GLU A 12 -13.88 14.09 -18.61
N ILE A 13 -13.50 14.33 -17.36
CA ILE A 13 -12.06 14.29 -17.01
C ILE A 13 -11.86 13.15 -16.02
N ARG A 14 -12.20 11.92 -16.44
CA ARG A 14 -11.57 10.75 -15.85
C ARG A 14 -10.12 10.80 -16.31
N PHE A 15 -9.24 11.34 -15.47
CA PHE A 15 -7.82 11.12 -15.60
C PHE A 15 -7.62 9.60 -15.71
N ARG A 16 -7.30 9.11 -16.91
CA ARG A 16 -6.94 7.71 -17.11
C ARG A 16 -5.51 7.60 -16.61
N ALA A 17 -5.36 7.47 -15.30
CA ALA A 17 -4.08 7.05 -14.73
C ALA A 17 -3.71 5.76 -15.46
N ASP A 18 -2.56 5.77 -16.12
CA ASP A 18 -2.03 4.53 -16.67
C ASP A 18 -1.44 3.68 -15.55
N ASP A 19 -1.00 2.47 -15.90
CA ASP A 19 -0.47 1.54 -14.89
C ASP A 19 0.77 2.13 -14.18
N GLU A 20 1.55 2.99 -14.86
CA GLU A 20 2.73 3.64 -14.31
C GLU A 20 2.35 4.72 -13.27
N ASP A 21 1.32 5.52 -13.54
CA ASP A 21 0.76 6.48 -12.59
C ASP A 21 0.23 5.78 -11.33
N ILE A 22 -0.45 4.63 -11.50
CA ILE A 22 -0.99 3.85 -10.39
C ILE A 22 0.14 3.25 -9.54
N GLU A 23 1.18 2.71 -10.17
CA GLU A 23 2.36 2.20 -9.48
C GLU A 23 3.07 3.30 -8.71
N ALA A 24 3.33 4.45 -9.35
CA ALA A 24 3.99 5.59 -8.72
C ALA A 24 3.22 6.08 -7.48
N TYR A 25 1.89 6.23 -7.61
CA TYR A 25 1.03 6.61 -6.49
C TYR A 25 1.05 5.57 -5.38
N THR A 26 1.00 4.28 -5.73
CA THR A 26 1.03 3.19 -4.75
C THR A 26 2.34 3.20 -3.96
N PHE A 27 3.48 3.41 -4.63
CA PHE A 27 4.77 3.54 -3.97
C PHE A 27 4.84 4.77 -3.05
N GLU A 28 4.37 5.92 -3.52
CA GLU A 28 4.33 7.14 -2.70
C GLU A 28 3.46 6.95 -1.46
N TYR A 29 2.28 6.36 -1.63
CA TYR A 29 1.36 6.06 -0.54
C TYR A 29 2.00 5.12 0.50
N ILE A 30 2.61 4.01 0.05
CA ILE A 30 3.30 3.06 0.94
C ILE A 30 4.42 3.75 1.73
N ASN A 31 5.21 4.62 1.07
CA ASN A 31 6.31 5.33 1.72
C ASN A 31 5.84 6.38 2.73
N ALA A 32 4.61 6.88 2.58
CA ALA A 32 4.01 7.83 3.50
C ALA A 32 3.34 7.17 4.72
N LEU A 33 3.12 5.84 4.70
CA LEU A 33 2.45 5.14 5.79
C LEU A 33 3.23 5.26 7.10
N THR A 34 2.50 5.58 8.17
CA THR A 34 3.03 5.55 9.52
C THR A 34 3.08 4.12 10.05
N LYS A 35 3.90 3.91 11.08
CA LYS A 35 3.93 2.64 11.80
C LYS A 35 2.55 2.22 12.32
N GLN A 36 1.73 3.16 12.81
CA GLN A 36 0.42 2.83 13.34
C GLN A 36 -0.52 2.33 12.24
N GLU A 37 -0.56 3.00 11.09
CA GLU A 37 -1.40 2.60 9.95
C GLU A 37 -0.99 1.22 9.41
N ILE A 38 0.31 0.94 9.38
CA ILE A 38 0.81 -0.40 9.01
C ILE A 38 0.34 -1.46 10.01
N MET A 39 0.42 -1.18 11.31
CA MET A 39 -0.04 -2.10 12.35
C MET A 39 -1.54 -2.35 12.27
N ASP A 40 -2.32 -1.31 12.03
CA ASP A 40 -3.78 -1.41 11.86
C ASP A 40 -4.12 -2.24 10.62
N PHE A 41 -3.39 -2.07 9.51
CA PHE A 41 -3.55 -2.90 8.32
C PHE A 41 -3.28 -4.38 8.62
N ILE A 42 -2.17 -4.69 9.29
CA ILE A 42 -1.80 -6.06 9.65
C ILE A 42 -2.85 -6.70 10.56
N GLN A 43 -3.35 -5.96 11.56
CA GLN A 43 -4.35 -6.46 12.50
C GLN A 43 -5.70 -6.80 11.83
N ASN A 44 -6.04 -6.10 10.76
CA ASN A 44 -7.26 -6.33 10.01
C ASN A 44 -7.09 -7.34 8.86
N CYS A 45 -5.86 -7.76 8.58
CA CYS A 45 -5.57 -8.76 7.55
C CYS A 45 -5.96 -10.16 8.05
N ASN A 46 -6.41 -11.02 7.14
CA ASN A 46 -6.65 -12.42 7.47
C ASN A 46 -5.29 -13.11 7.74
N GLU A 47 -5.29 -14.12 8.62
CA GLU A 47 -4.07 -14.81 9.03
C GLU A 47 -3.34 -15.53 7.88
N ASP A 48 -4.07 -16.17 6.97
CA ASP A 48 -3.53 -16.90 5.83
C ASP A 48 -2.92 -15.97 4.76
N ASP A 49 -3.56 -14.83 4.50
CA ASP A 49 -3.07 -13.79 3.60
C ASP A 49 -1.81 -13.16 4.19
N LEU A 50 -1.82 -12.86 5.49
CA LEU A 50 -0.65 -12.32 6.19
C LEU A 50 0.53 -13.31 6.15
N LYS A 51 0.29 -14.58 6.46
CA LYS A 51 1.31 -15.65 6.34
C LYS A 51 1.86 -15.78 4.93
N SER A 52 1.01 -15.65 3.92
CA SER A 52 1.42 -15.71 2.51
C SER A 52 2.31 -14.52 2.14
N MET A 53 2.00 -13.32 2.63
CA MET A 53 2.79 -12.11 2.39
C MET A 53 4.17 -12.15 3.07
N ILE A 54 4.24 -12.60 4.33
CA ILE A 54 5.47 -12.50 5.14
C ILE A 54 6.29 -13.80 5.18
N GLY A 55 5.76 -14.92 4.70
CA GLY A 55 6.33 -16.25 4.90
C GLY A 55 7.76 -16.40 4.41
N LEU A 56 8.09 -15.89 3.22
CA LEU A 56 9.45 -15.94 2.67
C LEU A 56 10.44 -15.12 3.51
N PHE A 57 10.03 -13.93 3.96
CA PHE A 57 10.85 -13.08 4.81
C PHE A 57 11.13 -13.76 6.16
N LEU A 58 10.12 -14.33 6.79
CA LEU A 58 10.29 -15.05 8.06
C LEU A 58 11.17 -16.30 7.90
N ALA A 59 11.01 -17.05 6.82
CA ALA A 59 11.83 -18.23 6.55
C ALA A 59 13.31 -17.87 6.43
N GLU A 60 13.64 -16.78 5.74
CA GLU A 60 15.02 -16.31 5.61
C GLU A 60 15.58 -15.83 6.96
N LYS A 61 14.79 -15.07 7.72
CA LYS A 61 15.20 -14.61 9.06
C LYS A 61 15.52 -15.78 9.99
N ILE A 62 14.62 -16.77 10.06
CA ILE A 62 14.82 -17.98 10.87
C ILE A 62 16.07 -18.73 10.42
N ARG A 63 16.32 -18.83 9.11
CA ARG A 63 17.53 -19.46 8.59
C ARG A 63 18.79 -18.74 9.05
N VAL A 64 18.82 -17.41 8.97
CA VAL A 64 19.97 -16.61 9.43
C VAL A 64 20.20 -16.82 10.92
N ASP A 65 19.13 -16.77 11.73
CA ASP A 65 19.22 -16.96 13.18
C ASP A 65 19.82 -18.34 13.53
N ILE A 66 19.39 -19.41 12.85
CA ILE A 66 19.93 -20.77 13.05
C ILE A 66 21.42 -20.83 12.68
N THR A 67 21.82 -20.24 11.55
CA THR A 67 23.23 -20.27 11.10
C THR A 67 24.17 -19.43 11.98
N MET A 68 23.65 -18.42 12.69
CA MET A 68 24.44 -17.58 13.61
C MET A 68 24.62 -18.22 15.00
N GLU A 69 23.88 -19.27 15.32
CA GLU A 69 24.00 -20.03 16.59
C GLU A 69 25.02 -21.18 16.52
N GLU A 70 25.60 -21.47 15.34
CA GLU A 70 26.71 -22.43 15.12
C GLU A 70 28.10 -21.77 15.18
#